data_AF-A0A6A5G9R8-F1
#
_entry.id   AF-A0A6A5G9R8-F1
#
_cell.length_a   1.000
_cell.length_b   1.000
_cell.length_c   1.000
_cell.angle_alpha   90.00
_cell.angle_beta   90.00
_cell.angle_gamma   90.00
#
_symmetry.space_group_name_H-M   'P 1'
#
loop_
_entity.id
_entity.type
_entity.pdbx_description
1 polymer ?
#
loop_
_entity_poly.entity_id
_entity_poly.type
_entity_poly.pdbx_seq_one_letter_code
_entity_poly.pdbx_strand_id
1 'polypeptide(L)'
;MGLKKKITSKLARIAEDNWIPTEEYLSELVALLNDAKDDTEAQEKVRNVDMKVLTSLLTAYRATCCDLDVGIFQVLQTLEKFGTDLSDFQPLVFGTEATKNYENLRKMGLDLHVRISPDDAIKTYFDAATLWNTTKYHVRPLTEENAEKIYDVRFVLSFFNSILHPASSLTSKLFVEHNCLALLFSCTSSTDSSVRTLAFACLQKFVNHLQELNTEIFTEKALILYLIRIFKHSFDAAVPRISSIITHFFARVSKLMLNPSSDVYPQIMAFLCMKPIFDIQNVPEFYKLLFSSSPEHHTEEREWVLTLISEAMLEPIDYQVLQNRAGIKLLLSSFASVWLDRKSRALILRTLQNAVQMPSVAHDLFTREGLHIWITSIIQSARFNRWEKNFLAQVFCSLLENERKYQRGEKGKEQACKAATAAARICSKKIMTVLDTISKDPQFTGEQKKALASIERIEKSIGKKWKKKKKFNTPE
;
A
#
# COMPACT_ATOMS: atom_id res chain seq x y z
N MET A 1 -9.76 -6.39 -42.18
CA MET A 1 -10.84 -5.56 -41.59
C MET A 1 -10.24 -4.30 -41.01
N GLY A 2 -10.84 -3.12 -41.28
CA GLY A 2 -10.41 -1.86 -40.66
C GLY A 2 -10.59 -1.85 -39.14
N LEU A 3 -9.81 -1.01 -38.46
CA LEU A 3 -9.70 -0.91 -36.99
C LEU A 3 -11.08 -0.80 -36.31
N LYS A 4 -11.91 0.15 -36.79
CA LYS A 4 -13.30 0.35 -36.38
C LYS A 4 -14.15 -0.93 -36.38
N LYS A 5 -14.09 -1.73 -37.44
CA LYS A 5 -14.87 -2.98 -37.55
C LYS A 5 -14.42 -4.02 -36.52
N LYS A 6 -13.11 -4.09 -36.24
CA LYS A 6 -12.56 -5.01 -35.23
C LYS A 6 -13.05 -4.64 -33.82
N ILE A 7 -13.01 -3.34 -33.47
CA ILE A 7 -13.48 -2.85 -32.17
C ILE A 7 -14.97 -3.15 -31.99
N THR A 8 -15.81 -2.79 -32.97
CA THR A 8 -17.26 -3.04 -32.88
C THR A 8 -17.59 -4.53 -32.80
N SER A 9 -16.84 -5.38 -33.51
CA SER A 9 -17.04 -6.83 -33.44
C SER A 9 -16.69 -7.39 -32.07
N LYS A 10 -15.63 -6.88 -31.42
CA LYS A 10 -15.28 -7.30 -30.07
C LYS A 10 -16.27 -6.76 -29.03
N LEU A 11 -16.70 -5.51 -29.14
CA LEU A 11 -17.73 -4.98 -28.23
C LEU A 11 -19.04 -5.77 -28.36
N ALA A 12 -19.46 -6.13 -29.58
CA ALA A 12 -20.65 -6.95 -29.80
C ALA A 12 -20.57 -8.33 -29.12
N ARG A 13 -19.39 -8.97 -29.10
CA ARG A 13 -19.19 -10.26 -28.42
C ARG A 13 -19.31 -10.15 -26.90
N ILE A 14 -19.00 -8.98 -26.31
CA ILE A 14 -19.21 -8.73 -24.87
C ILE A 14 -20.71 -8.62 -24.53
N ALA A 15 -21.53 -8.22 -25.50
CA ALA A 15 -22.98 -8.14 -25.34
C ALA A 15 -23.68 -9.53 -25.43
N GLU A 16 -22.97 -10.63 -25.62
CA GLU A 16 -23.54 -11.98 -25.61
C GLU A 16 -23.90 -12.40 -24.17
N ASP A 17 -25.03 -13.12 -23.98
CA ASP A 17 -25.57 -13.43 -22.64
C ASP A 17 -24.66 -14.33 -21.78
N ASN A 18 -23.75 -15.08 -22.40
CA ASN A 18 -22.80 -15.98 -21.73
C ASN A 18 -21.35 -15.53 -21.89
N TRP A 19 -21.11 -14.22 -22.04
CA TRP A 19 -19.75 -13.71 -22.18
C TRP A 19 -18.94 -13.96 -20.90
N ILE A 20 -17.77 -14.59 -21.09
CA ILE A 20 -16.79 -14.81 -20.02
C ILE A 20 -15.53 -14.00 -20.37
N PRO A 21 -15.04 -13.15 -19.46
CA PRO A 21 -13.82 -12.39 -19.68
C PRO A 21 -12.62 -13.33 -19.77
N THR A 22 -11.73 -13.07 -20.73
CA THR A 22 -10.42 -13.74 -20.84
C THR A 22 -9.33 -12.69 -21.00
N GLU A 23 -8.17 -12.93 -20.39
CA GLU A 23 -7.07 -11.95 -20.34
C GLU A 23 -6.55 -11.60 -21.74
N GLU A 24 -6.39 -12.61 -22.59
CA GLU A 24 -5.97 -12.43 -23.99
C GLU A 24 -6.95 -11.54 -24.75
N TYR A 25 -8.25 -11.81 -24.59
CA TYR A 25 -9.30 -11.07 -25.28
C TYR A 25 -9.35 -9.59 -24.87
N LEU A 26 -9.26 -9.32 -23.57
CA LEU A 26 -9.26 -7.97 -23.01
C LEU A 26 -7.98 -7.21 -23.40
N SER A 27 -6.83 -7.87 -23.35
CA SER A 27 -5.55 -7.27 -23.75
C SER A 27 -5.57 -6.85 -25.22
N GLU A 28 -6.10 -7.70 -26.10
CA GLU A 28 -6.29 -7.34 -27.51
C GLU A 28 -7.27 -6.19 -27.70
N LEU A 29 -8.37 -6.15 -26.94
CA LEU A 29 -9.35 -5.07 -27.02
C LEU A 29 -8.75 -3.74 -26.56
N VAL A 30 -8.01 -3.73 -25.45
CA VAL A 30 -7.29 -2.55 -24.96
C VAL A 30 -6.29 -2.06 -26.02
N ALA A 31 -5.53 -2.97 -26.65
CA ALA A 31 -4.60 -2.60 -27.71
C ALA A 31 -5.31 -1.91 -28.88
N LEU A 32 -6.41 -2.50 -29.35
CA LEU A 32 -7.22 -1.92 -30.43
C LEU A 32 -7.84 -0.57 -30.06
N LEU A 33 -8.29 -0.39 -28.82
CA LEU A 33 -8.83 0.88 -28.35
C LEU A 33 -7.74 1.96 -28.25
N ASN A 34 -6.53 1.60 -27.82
CA ASN A 34 -5.38 2.51 -27.80
C ASN A 34 -4.96 2.92 -29.21
N ASP A 35 -4.97 1.99 -30.18
CA ASP A 35 -4.69 2.29 -31.59
C ASP A 35 -5.73 3.26 -32.20
N ALA A 36 -6.96 3.28 -31.66
CA ALA A 36 -8.04 4.15 -32.10
C ALA A 36 -8.07 5.52 -31.40
N LYS A 37 -7.09 5.82 -30.55
CA LYS A 37 -7.04 7.06 -29.76
C LYS A 37 -6.97 8.35 -30.61
N ASP A 38 -6.51 8.25 -31.85
CA ASP A 38 -6.42 9.39 -32.77
C ASP A 38 -7.41 9.28 -33.95
N ASP A 39 -8.22 8.21 -34.00
CA ASP A 39 -9.22 7.97 -35.06
C ASP A 39 -10.60 8.50 -34.64
N THR A 40 -10.96 9.68 -35.12
CA THR A 40 -12.24 10.34 -34.82
C THR A 40 -13.46 9.54 -35.25
N GLU A 41 -13.38 8.80 -36.36
CA GLU A 41 -14.49 7.98 -36.86
C GLU A 41 -14.71 6.72 -36.01
N ALA A 42 -13.63 6.17 -35.44
CA ALA A 42 -13.72 5.07 -34.50
C ALA A 42 -14.30 5.54 -33.17
N GLN A 43 -13.85 6.70 -32.66
CA GLN A 43 -14.34 7.28 -31.41
C GLN A 43 -15.83 7.59 -31.45
N GLU A 44 -16.30 8.24 -32.52
CA GLU A 44 -17.72 8.58 -32.65
C GLU A 44 -18.63 7.34 -32.64
N LYS A 45 -18.16 6.23 -33.22
CA LYS A 45 -18.92 4.98 -33.20
C LYS A 45 -18.86 4.26 -31.86
N VAL A 46 -17.75 4.38 -31.14
CA VAL A 46 -17.59 3.85 -29.79
C VAL A 46 -18.34 4.70 -28.76
N ARG A 47 -18.62 5.98 -29.04
CA ARG A 47 -19.41 6.84 -28.15
C ARG A 47 -20.76 6.22 -27.77
N ASN A 48 -21.44 5.60 -28.73
CA ASN A 48 -22.74 4.96 -28.56
C ASN A 48 -22.62 3.44 -28.30
N VAL A 49 -21.79 3.05 -27.33
CA VAL A 49 -21.72 1.64 -26.90
C VAL A 49 -23.07 1.20 -26.34
N ASP A 50 -23.50 0.00 -26.72
CA ASP A 50 -24.70 -0.64 -26.15
C ASP A 50 -24.56 -0.79 -24.62
N MET A 51 -25.58 -0.36 -23.89
CA MET A 51 -25.68 -0.53 -22.43
C MET A 51 -25.35 -1.97 -22.00
N LYS A 52 -25.72 -2.98 -22.79
CA LYS A 52 -25.43 -4.39 -22.47
C LYS A 52 -23.93 -4.63 -22.30
N VAL A 53 -23.09 -4.04 -23.15
CA VAL A 53 -21.62 -4.16 -23.06
C VAL A 53 -21.11 -3.60 -21.74
N LEU A 54 -21.56 -2.39 -21.36
CA LEU A 54 -21.15 -1.74 -20.12
C LEU A 54 -21.58 -2.56 -18.90
N THR A 55 -22.82 -3.05 -18.91
CA THR A 55 -23.33 -3.87 -17.82
C THR A 55 -22.58 -5.21 -17.71
N SER A 56 -22.26 -5.87 -18.83
CA SER A 56 -21.48 -7.12 -18.83
C SER A 56 -20.05 -6.92 -18.32
N LEU A 57 -19.42 -5.78 -18.64
CA LEU A 57 -18.10 -5.44 -18.11
C LEU A 57 -18.16 -5.20 -16.60
N LEU A 58 -19.15 -4.43 -16.13
CA LEU A 58 -19.30 -4.11 -14.71
C LEU A 58 -19.66 -5.35 -13.87
N THR A 59 -20.48 -6.28 -14.38
CA THR A 59 -20.80 -7.53 -13.67
C THR A 59 -19.64 -8.51 -13.62
N ALA A 60 -18.76 -8.50 -14.62
CA ALA A 60 -17.55 -9.31 -14.64
C ALA A 60 -16.41 -8.74 -13.76
N TYR A 61 -16.43 -7.42 -13.52
CA TYR A 61 -15.39 -6.70 -12.80
C TYR A 61 -15.47 -6.92 -11.29
N ARG A 62 -14.37 -7.34 -10.65
CA ARG A 62 -14.30 -7.52 -9.18
C ARG A 62 -13.69 -6.30 -8.46
N ALA A 63 -13.35 -5.25 -9.20
CA ALA A 63 -12.64 -4.08 -8.71
C ALA A 63 -11.27 -4.35 -8.08
N THR A 64 -10.63 -5.48 -8.37
CA THR A 64 -9.30 -5.82 -7.85
C THR A 64 -8.18 -5.41 -8.81
N CYS A 65 -6.93 -5.66 -8.43
CA CYS A 65 -5.77 -5.38 -9.27
C CYS A 65 -5.29 -6.60 -10.09
N CYS A 66 -6.11 -7.64 -10.24
CA CYS A 66 -5.77 -8.77 -11.12
C CYS A 66 -5.78 -8.35 -12.60
N ASP A 67 -5.06 -9.10 -13.45
CA ASP A 67 -4.85 -8.72 -14.86
C ASP A 67 -6.18 -8.59 -15.63
N LEU A 68 -7.15 -9.46 -15.35
CA LEU A 68 -8.52 -9.37 -15.89
C LEU A 68 -9.19 -8.04 -15.53
N ASP A 69 -9.20 -7.68 -14.24
CA ASP A 69 -9.85 -6.46 -13.75
C ASP A 69 -9.15 -5.21 -14.28
N VAL A 70 -7.81 -5.21 -14.31
CA VAL A 70 -7.03 -4.11 -14.90
C VAL A 70 -7.41 -3.91 -16.37
N GLY A 71 -7.58 -5.00 -17.13
CA GLY A 71 -8.06 -4.96 -18.51
C GLY A 71 -9.47 -4.37 -18.63
N ILE A 72 -10.42 -4.83 -17.81
CA ILE A 72 -11.79 -4.30 -17.80
C ILE A 72 -11.82 -2.80 -17.45
N PHE A 73 -11.09 -2.40 -16.41
CA PHE A 73 -10.99 -1.00 -16.00
C PHE A 73 -10.42 -0.11 -17.11
N GLN A 74 -9.38 -0.57 -17.81
CA GLN A 74 -8.80 0.16 -18.95
C GLN A 74 -9.78 0.31 -20.11
N VAL A 75 -10.56 -0.73 -20.42
CA VAL A 75 -11.63 -0.64 -21.42
C VAL A 75 -12.65 0.42 -20.99
N LEU A 76 -13.22 0.31 -19.78
CA LEU A 76 -14.21 1.27 -19.27
C LEU A 76 -13.69 2.72 -19.30
N GLN A 77 -12.45 2.94 -18.84
CA GLN A 77 -11.83 4.26 -18.85
C GLN A 77 -11.63 4.80 -20.27
N THR A 78 -11.32 3.94 -21.24
CA THR A 78 -11.12 4.37 -22.63
C THR A 78 -12.45 4.67 -23.31
N LEU A 79 -13.50 3.90 -23.02
CA LEU A 79 -14.86 4.19 -23.48
C LEU A 79 -15.36 5.54 -22.95
N GLU A 80 -15.18 5.81 -21.66
CA GLU A 80 -15.52 7.11 -21.05
C GLU A 80 -14.75 8.26 -21.72
N LYS A 81 -13.44 8.09 -21.99
CA LYS A 81 -12.63 9.09 -22.72
C LYS A 81 -13.11 9.34 -24.15
N PHE A 82 -13.68 8.33 -24.82
CA PHE A 82 -14.27 8.47 -26.16
C PHE A 82 -15.70 9.05 -26.11
N GLY A 83 -16.22 9.38 -24.93
CA GLY A 83 -17.47 10.10 -24.74
C GLY A 83 -18.68 9.21 -24.45
N THR A 84 -18.49 7.93 -24.11
CA THR A 84 -19.56 7.08 -23.58
C THR A 84 -19.97 7.59 -22.20
N ASP A 85 -21.27 7.84 -22.01
CA ASP A 85 -21.79 8.32 -20.74
C ASP A 85 -21.95 7.17 -19.73
N LEU A 86 -21.34 7.31 -18.56
CA LEU A 86 -21.46 6.38 -17.43
C LEU A 86 -22.36 6.94 -16.32
N SER A 87 -22.88 8.17 -16.45
CA SER A 87 -23.70 8.86 -15.44
C SER A 87 -25.01 8.12 -15.14
N ASP A 88 -25.56 7.48 -16.17
CA ASP A 88 -26.76 6.65 -16.10
C ASP A 88 -26.61 5.45 -15.16
N PHE A 89 -25.39 4.96 -14.99
CA PHE A 89 -25.08 3.80 -14.15
C PHE A 89 -24.64 4.17 -12.73
N GLN A 90 -24.60 5.46 -12.38
CA GLN A 90 -24.14 5.90 -11.06
C GLN A 90 -25.19 5.60 -9.96
N PRO A 91 -24.77 5.10 -8.79
CA PRO A 91 -23.40 4.71 -8.44
C PRO A 91 -22.94 3.44 -9.18
N LEU A 92 -21.72 3.45 -9.72
CA LEU A 92 -21.13 2.32 -10.46
C LEU A 92 -20.91 1.12 -9.55
N VAL A 93 -21.87 0.20 -9.53
CA VAL A 93 -21.78 -1.08 -8.83
C VAL A 93 -21.11 -2.13 -9.69
N PHE A 94 -20.54 -3.18 -9.10
CA PHE A 94 -19.70 -4.13 -9.82
C PHE A 94 -19.85 -5.56 -9.30
N GLY A 95 -19.27 -6.51 -10.02
CA GLY A 95 -19.26 -7.92 -9.66
C GLY A 95 -20.59 -8.61 -9.94
N THR A 96 -20.63 -9.92 -9.66
CA THR A 96 -21.77 -10.76 -9.99
C THR A 96 -23.06 -10.33 -9.28
N GLU A 97 -22.93 -9.70 -8.11
CA GLU A 97 -24.06 -9.17 -7.33
C GLU A 97 -24.79 -8.03 -8.06
N ALA A 98 -24.08 -7.26 -8.90
CA ALA A 98 -24.65 -6.16 -9.67
C ALA A 98 -25.53 -6.63 -10.83
N THR A 99 -25.51 -7.92 -11.19
CA THR A 99 -26.26 -8.48 -12.33
C THR A 99 -27.75 -8.18 -12.22
N LYS A 100 -28.35 -8.42 -11.05
CA LYS A 100 -29.77 -8.15 -10.81
C LYS A 100 -30.10 -6.66 -10.93
N ASN A 101 -29.23 -5.80 -10.43
CA ASN A 101 -29.40 -4.36 -10.52
C ASN A 101 -29.43 -3.89 -11.98
N TYR A 102 -28.47 -4.35 -12.79
CA TYR A 102 -28.38 -3.97 -14.19
C TYR A 102 -29.42 -4.64 -15.09
N GLU A 103 -29.87 -5.85 -14.77
CA GLU A 103 -31.05 -6.43 -15.41
C GLU A 103 -32.31 -5.63 -15.16
N ASN A 104 -32.52 -5.18 -13.92
CA ASN A 104 -33.67 -4.35 -13.58
C ASN A 104 -33.59 -2.98 -14.27
N LEU A 105 -32.40 -2.36 -14.33
CA LEU A 105 -32.19 -1.13 -15.08
C LEU A 105 -32.56 -1.29 -16.57
N ARG A 106 -32.12 -2.39 -17.19
CA ARG A 106 -32.46 -2.70 -18.59
C ARG A 106 -33.95 -2.93 -18.82
N LYS A 107 -34.64 -3.58 -17.86
CA LYS A 107 -36.08 -3.88 -17.96
C LYS A 107 -36.95 -2.66 -17.71
N MET A 108 -36.59 -1.83 -16.73
CA MET A 108 -37.41 -0.70 -16.28
C MET A 108 -37.06 0.61 -17.00
N GLY A 109 -35.86 0.71 -17.59
CA GLY A 109 -35.34 1.97 -18.13
C GLY A 109 -34.86 2.92 -17.02
N LEU A 110 -34.27 4.04 -17.43
CA LEU A 110 -33.62 5.00 -16.52
C LEU A 110 -34.60 5.67 -15.55
N ASP A 111 -35.83 5.92 -16.00
CA ASP A 111 -36.82 6.71 -15.25
C ASP A 111 -37.50 5.91 -14.13
N LEU A 112 -37.68 4.60 -14.32
CA LEU A 112 -38.37 3.72 -13.37
C LEU A 112 -37.41 2.89 -12.51
N HIS A 113 -36.11 2.88 -12.84
CA HIS A 113 -35.11 2.15 -12.08
C HIS A 113 -34.83 2.84 -10.74
N VAL A 114 -35.01 2.08 -9.66
CA VAL A 114 -34.64 2.54 -8.32
C VAL A 114 -33.13 2.45 -8.17
N ARG A 115 -32.47 3.61 -8.13
CA ARG A 115 -31.03 3.67 -7.91
C ARG A 115 -30.66 3.15 -6.52
N ILE A 116 -29.57 2.40 -6.46
CA ILE A 116 -29.01 1.90 -5.20
C ILE A 116 -28.53 3.09 -4.37
N SER A 117 -28.85 3.10 -3.08
CA SER A 117 -28.38 4.14 -2.17
C SER A 117 -26.85 4.07 -1.99
N PRO A 118 -26.14 5.19 -1.74
CA PRO A 118 -24.71 5.17 -1.43
C PRO A 118 -24.32 4.18 -0.32
N ASP A 119 -25.16 4.08 0.71
CA ASP A 119 -24.95 3.18 1.84
C ASP A 119 -25.00 1.70 1.43
N ASP A 120 -26.03 1.32 0.66
CA ASP A 120 -26.18 -0.04 0.16
C ASP A 120 -25.07 -0.37 -0.85
N ALA A 121 -24.66 0.61 -1.66
CA ALA A 121 -23.57 0.45 -2.61
C ALA A 121 -22.24 0.15 -1.88
N ILE A 122 -21.95 0.81 -0.75
CA ILE A 122 -20.77 0.49 0.06
C ILE A 122 -20.91 -0.89 0.72
N LYS A 123 -22.04 -1.15 1.39
CA LYS A 123 -22.23 -2.38 2.20
C LYS A 123 -22.23 -3.65 1.35
N THR A 124 -22.82 -3.60 0.16
CA THR A 124 -22.95 -4.76 -0.71
C THR A 124 -21.65 -5.01 -1.48
N TYR A 125 -21.06 -3.98 -2.08
CA TYR A 125 -19.99 -4.18 -3.07
C TYR A 125 -18.57 -4.03 -2.51
N PHE A 126 -18.40 -3.41 -1.35
CA PHE A 126 -17.08 -3.20 -0.74
C PHE A 126 -16.93 -3.90 0.61
N ASP A 127 -16.01 -4.86 0.66
CA ASP A 127 -15.59 -5.47 1.91
C ASP A 127 -14.65 -4.54 2.70
N ALA A 128 -15.02 -4.26 3.96
CA ALA A 128 -14.27 -3.37 4.84
C ALA A 128 -12.86 -3.90 5.12
N ALA A 129 -12.66 -5.22 5.20
CA ALA A 129 -11.34 -5.81 5.43
C ALA A 129 -10.43 -5.65 4.21
N THR A 130 -10.98 -5.80 3.01
CA THR A 130 -10.28 -5.60 1.73
C THR A 130 -9.97 -4.11 1.50
N LEU A 131 -10.86 -3.17 1.86
CA LEU A 131 -10.55 -1.73 1.88
C LEU A 131 -9.40 -1.40 2.84
N TRP A 132 -9.38 -2.02 4.02
CA TRP A 132 -8.25 -1.87 4.95
C TRP A 132 -6.95 -2.48 4.42
N ASN A 133 -7.02 -3.63 3.75
CA ASN A 133 -5.86 -4.21 3.08
C ASN A 133 -5.34 -3.31 1.95
N THR A 134 -6.24 -2.75 1.15
CA THR A 134 -5.92 -1.77 0.10
C THR A 134 -5.23 -0.54 0.70
N THR A 135 -5.76 -0.03 1.82
CA THR A 135 -5.16 1.09 2.58
C THR A 135 -3.69 0.80 2.93
N LYS A 136 -3.35 -0.42 3.35
CA LYS A 136 -1.98 -0.80 3.76
C LYS A 136 -1.05 -1.13 2.59
N TYR A 137 -1.59 -1.54 1.44
CA TYR A 137 -0.81 -2.26 0.42
C TYR A 137 -0.88 -1.66 -0.99
N HIS A 138 -1.73 -0.68 -1.28
CA HIS A 138 -1.86 -0.13 -2.65
C HIS A 138 -0.59 0.52 -3.22
N VAL A 139 0.34 1.00 -2.37
CA VAL A 139 1.64 1.55 -2.80
C VAL A 139 2.67 0.45 -3.08
N ARG A 140 2.46 -0.77 -2.55
CA ARG A 140 3.41 -1.87 -2.74
C ARG A 140 3.34 -2.39 -4.18
N PRO A 141 4.44 -2.94 -4.70
CA PRO A 141 4.41 -3.64 -5.99
C PRO A 141 3.33 -4.73 -6.00
N LEU A 142 2.58 -4.79 -7.10
CA LEU A 142 1.61 -5.84 -7.34
C LEU A 142 2.34 -7.18 -7.51
N THR A 143 1.80 -8.20 -6.85
CA THR A 143 2.19 -9.61 -7.00
C THR A 143 0.92 -10.41 -7.22
N GLU A 144 1.02 -11.58 -7.86
CA GLU A 144 -0.14 -12.46 -8.05
C GLU A 144 -0.87 -12.75 -6.72
N GLU A 145 -0.13 -12.90 -5.62
CA GLU A 145 -0.68 -13.16 -4.29
C GLU A 145 -1.49 -12.00 -3.69
N ASN A 146 -1.19 -10.75 -4.06
CA ASN A 146 -1.81 -9.56 -3.49
C ASN A 146 -2.81 -8.88 -4.43
N ALA A 147 -2.69 -9.11 -5.75
CA ALA A 147 -3.49 -8.46 -6.78
C ALA A 147 -5.00 -8.69 -6.58
N GLU A 148 -5.40 -9.89 -6.18
CA GLU A 148 -6.79 -10.24 -5.89
C GLU A 148 -7.27 -9.79 -4.50
N LYS A 149 -6.36 -9.37 -3.61
CA LYS A 149 -6.66 -9.05 -2.20
C LYS A 149 -6.72 -7.55 -1.92
N ILE A 150 -6.57 -6.73 -2.95
CA ILE A 150 -6.64 -5.28 -2.87
C ILE A 150 -7.54 -4.77 -4.00
N TYR A 151 -8.26 -3.69 -3.71
CA TYR A 151 -9.06 -3.00 -4.71
C TYR A 151 -8.19 -2.05 -5.56
N ASP A 152 -8.59 -1.84 -6.82
CA ASP A 152 -8.03 -0.80 -7.68
C ASP A 152 -8.46 0.57 -7.17
N VAL A 153 -7.53 1.28 -6.54
CA VAL A 153 -7.77 2.60 -5.95
C VAL A 153 -8.29 3.63 -6.96
N ARG A 154 -8.00 3.50 -8.26
CA ARG A 154 -8.50 4.43 -9.28
C ARG A 154 -10.00 4.30 -9.45
N PHE A 155 -10.49 3.06 -9.49
CA PHE A 155 -11.93 2.78 -9.52
C PHE A 155 -12.59 3.19 -8.20
N VAL A 156 -12.03 2.77 -7.06
CA VAL A 156 -12.60 3.07 -5.74
C VAL A 156 -12.70 4.57 -5.47
N LEU A 157 -11.66 5.34 -5.79
CA LEU A 157 -11.70 6.80 -5.63
C LEU A 157 -12.69 7.48 -6.57
N SER A 158 -12.83 6.97 -7.80
CA SER A 158 -13.83 7.47 -8.75
C SER A 158 -15.25 7.19 -8.27
N PHE A 159 -15.48 6.00 -7.70
CA PHE A 159 -16.73 5.63 -7.04
C PHE A 159 -17.00 6.53 -5.81
N PHE A 160 -16.01 6.74 -4.93
CA PHE A 160 -16.16 7.67 -3.79
C PHE A 160 -16.50 9.09 -4.27
N ASN A 161 -15.88 9.54 -5.35
CA ASN A 161 -16.14 10.86 -5.93
C ASN A 161 -17.58 11.01 -6.45
N SER A 162 -18.20 9.93 -6.94
CA SER A 162 -19.58 9.95 -7.45
C SER A 162 -20.63 9.90 -6.34
N ILE A 163 -20.39 9.12 -5.27
CA ILE A 163 -21.33 9.03 -4.13
C ILE A 163 -21.25 10.25 -3.19
N LEU A 164 -20.12 10.98 -3.19
CA LEU A 164 -19.91 12.21 -2.42
C LEU A 164 -20.36 13.46 -3.19
N HIS A 165 -21.49 13.39 -3.90
CA HIS A 165 -22.15 14.57 -4.46
C HIS A 165 -22.84 15.41 -3.37
N PRO A 166 -23.09 16.72 -3.60
CA PRO A 166 -23.81 17.57 -2.64
C PRO A 166 -25.19 16.99 -2.27
N ALA A 167 -25.59 17.10 -1.00
CA ALA A 167 -26.84 16.53 -0.49
C ALA A 167 -26.95 15.00 -0.64
N SER A 168 -25.82 14.30 -0.54
CA SER A 168 -25.80 12.84 -0.59
C SER A 168 -26.57 12.22 0.58
N SER A 169 -27.28 11.12 0.34
CA SER A 169 -27.90 10.30 1.39
C SER A 169 -26.91 9.39 2.12
N LEU A 170 -25.61 9.47 1.79
CA LEU A 170 -24.55 8.69 2.43
C LEU A 170 -24.47 8.97 3.94
N THR A 171 -24.50 7.92 4.74
CA THR A 171 -24.23 7.98 6.18
C THR A 171 -22.74 8.22 6.42
N SER A 172 -22.39 9.34 7.05
CA SER A 172 -20.99 9.71 7.32
C SER A 172 -20.27 8.68 8.19
N LYS A 173 -20.96 8.17 9.23
CA LYS A 173 -20.45 7.14 10.12
C LYS A 173 -20.09 5.86 9.37
N LEU A 174 -20.97 5.40 8.47
CA LEU A 174 -20.75 4.20 7.65
C LEU A 174 -19.49 4.33 6.79
N PHE A 175 -19.28 5.50 6.17
CA PHE A 175 -18.11 5.77 5.35
C PHE A 175 -16.79 5.64 6.13
N VAL A 176 -16.78 6.04 7.40
CA VAL A 176 -15.62 5.88 8.28
C VAL A 176 -15.47 4.42 8.76
N GLU A 177 -16.58 3.77 9.15
CA GLU A 177 -16.62 2.38 9.63
C GLU A 177 -16.11 1.37 8.58
N HIS A 178 -16.47 1.56 7.30
CA HIS A 178 -16.00 0.71 6.20
C HIS A 178 -14.56 1.00 5.74
N ASN A 179 -13.81 1.85 6.45
CA ASN A 179 -12.44 2.26 6.11
C ASN A 179 -12.32 3.08 4.81
N CYS A 180 -13.39 3.68 4.30
CA CYS A 180 -13.33 4.52 3.10
C CYS A 180 -12.49 5.78 3.36
N LEU A 181 -12.70 6.45 4.50
CA LEU A 181 -11.88 7.60 4.90
C LEU A 181 -10.40 7.23 5.11
N ALA A 182 -10.14 6.05 5.68
CA ALA A 182 -8.79 5.55 5.87
C ALA A 182 -8.05 5.36 4.53
N LEU A 183 -8.75 4.83 3.53
CA LEU A 183 -8.22 4.70 2.17
C LEU A 183 -7.95 6.07 1.53
N LEU A 184 -8.83 7.05 1.72
CA LEU A 184 -8.60 8.42 1.22
C LEU A 184 -7.29 9.00 1.75
N PHE A 185 -7.03 8.89 3.06
CA PHE A 185 -5.75 9.32 3.62
C PHE A 185 -4.57 8.58 2.98
N SER A 186 -4.65 7.24 2.89
CA SER A 186 -3.56 6.43 2.34
C SER A 186 -3.24 6.79 0.89
N CYS A 187 -4.24 6.99 0.03
CA CYS A 187 -4.06 7.34 -1.38
C CYS A 187 -3.32 8.66 -1.63
N THR A 188 -3.23 9.56 -0.63
CA THR A 188 -2.40 10.78 -0.73
C THR A 188 -0.89 10.50 -0.74
N SER A 189 -0.47 9.29 -0.36
CA SER A 189 0.94 8.85 -0.47
C SER A 189 1.32 8.26 -1.83
N SER A 190 0.33 8.02 -2.71
CA SER A 190 0.54 7.40 -4.01
C SER A 190 1.55 8.16 -4.87
N THR A 191 2.34 7.43 -5.66
CA THR A 191 3.25 7.99 -6.65
C THR A 191 2.50 8.68 -7.79
N ASP A 192 1.30 8.20 -8.13
CA ASP A 192 0.45 8.76 -9.18
C ASP A 192 -0.27 10.03 -8.72
N SER A 193 -0.05 11.13 -9.44
CA SER A 193 -0.67 12.41 -9.15
C SER A 193 -2.18 12.41 -9.35
N SER A 194 -2.71 11.60 -10.26
CA SER A 194 -4.16 11.51 -10.51
C SER A 194 -4.88 10.89 -9.31
N VAL A 195 -4.32 9.80 -8.76
CA VAL A 195 -4.80 9.14 -7.53
C VAL A 195 -4.78 10.12 -6.36
N ARG A 196 -3.67 10.86 -6.16
CA ARG A 196 -3.61 11.87 -5.10
C ARG A 196 -4.66 12.97 -5.29
N THR A 197 -4.84 13.46 -6.51
CA THR A 197 -5.81 14.53 -6.83
C THR A 197 -7.23 14.08 -6.50
N LEU A 198 -7.63 12.88 -6.91
CA LEU A 198 -8.92 12.31 -6.56
C LEU A 198 -9.08 12.10 -5.05
N ALA A 199 -8.04 11.62 -4.36
CA ALA A 199 -8.07 11.45 -2.91
C ALA A 199 -8.31 12.79 -2.18
N PHE A 200 -7.59 13.85 -2.55
CA PHE A 200 -7.80 15.19 -1.96
C PHE A 200 -9.17 15.79 -2.32
N ALA A 201 -9.65 15.57 -3.54
CA ALA A 201 -10.99 15.98 -3.95
C ALA A 201 -12.07 15.28 -3.12
N CYS A 202 -11.97 13.96 -2.94
CA CYS A 202 -12.86 13.18 -2.09
C CYS A 202 -12.77 13.60 -0.61
N LEU A 203 -11.57 13.91 -0.09
CA LEU A 203 -11.42 14.45 1.27
C LEU A 203 -12.15 15.79 1.42
N GLN A 204 -12.04 16.70 0.43
CA GLN A 204 -12.77 17.96 0.46
C GLN A 204 -14.28 17.75 0.35
N LYS A 205 -14.75 16.88 -0.54
CA LYS A 205 -16.16 16.53 -0.66
C LYS A 205 -16.72 15.93 0.62
N PHE A 206 -15.97 15.03 1.27
CA PHE A 206 -16.37 14.44 2.55
C PHE A 206 -16.39 15.47 3.69
N VAL A 207 -15.47 16.45 3.70
CA VAL A 207 -15.56 17.59 4.63
C VAL A 207 -16.85 18.38 4.41
N ASN A 208 -17.21 18.67 3.16
CA ASN A 208 -18.45 19.38 2.85
C ASN A 208 -19.67 18.56 3.30
N HIS A 209 -19.68 17.26 2.99
CA HIS A 209 -20.72 16.30 3.43
C HIS A 209 -20.88 16.28 4.96
N LEU A 210 -19.78 16.24 5.71
CA LEU A 210 -19.79 16.34 7.17
C LEU A 210 -20.28 17.71 7.67
N GLN A 211 -20.30 18.76 6.86
CA GLN A 211 -20.79 20.08 7.28
C GLN A 211 -22.25 20.31 6.88
N GLU A 212 -22.82 19.45 6.04
CA GLU A 212 -24.22 19.53 5.67
C GLU A 212 -25.12 19.30 6.91
N LEU A 213 -26.24 20.03 6.93
CA LEU A 213 -27.27 19.87 7.93
C LEU A 213 -28.05 18.60 7.60
N ASN A 214 -27.75 17.53 8.33
CA ASN A 214 -28.44 16.25 8.20
C ASN A 214 -29.00 15.79 9.56
N THR A 215 -29.97 14.88 9.53
CA THR A 215 -30.57 14.27 10.73
C THR A 215 -29.72 13.13 11.28
N GLU A 216 -28.51 12.92 10.76
CA GLU A 216 -27.61 11.84 11.15
C GLU A 216 -27.08 12.07 12.57
N ILE A 217 -27.24 11.06 13.44
CA ILE A 217 -26.62 11.05 14.76
C ILE A 217 -25.23 10.43 14.63
N PHE A 218 -24.22 11.29 14.48
CA PHE A 218 -22.82 10.90 14.47
C PHE A 218 -22.04 11.64 15.57
N THR A 219 -21.88 11.01 16.73
CA THR A 219 -21.26 11.61 17.92
C THR A 219 -19.83 12.07 17.66
N GLU A 220 -19.06 11.30 16.89
CA GLU A 220 -17.64 11.55 16.59
C GLU A 220 -17.43 12.49 15.39
N LYS A 221 -18.50 13.03 14.80
CA LYS A 221 -18.47 13.92 13.62
C LYS A 221 -17.48 15.06 13.75
N ALA A 222 -17.45 15.72 14.91
CA ALA A 222 -16.53 16.83 15.19
C ALA A 222 -15.06 16.38 15.22
N LEU A 223 -14.78 15.18 15.76
CA LEU A 223 -13.42 14.61 15.82
C LEU A 223 -12.92 14.24 14.43
N ILE A 224 -13.75 13.63 13.60
CA ILE A 224 -13.40 13.28 12.22
C ILE A 224 -13.17 14.54 11.39
N LEU A 225 -14.04 15.55 11.52
CA LEU A 225 -13.86 16.83 10.83
C LEU A 225 -12.55 17.51 11.24
N TYR A 226 -12.24 17.49 12.55
CA TYR A 226 -10.97 17.99 13.07
C TYR A 226 -9.77 17.23 12.50
N LEU A 227 -9.83 15.89 12.45
CA LEU A 227 -8.77 15.04 11.89
C LEU A 227 -8.46 15.38 10.42
N ILE A 228 -9.49 15.58 9.60
CA ILE A 228 -9.30 15.93 8.19
C ILE A 228 -8.73 17.34 8.04
N ARG A 229 -9.18 18.28 8.87
CA ARG A 229 -8.69 19.68 8.84
C ARG A 229 -7.22 19.77 9.26
N ILE A 230 -6.83 19.13 10.37
CA ILE A 230 -5.45 19.17 10.81
C ILE A 230 -4.53 18.52 9.77
N PHE A 231 -4.96 17.43 9.15
CA PHE A 231 -4.24 16.81 8.03
C PHE A 231 -4.04 17.81 6.87
N LYS A 232 -5.12 18.44 6.40
CA LYS A 232 -5.07 19.38 5.27
C LYS A 232 -4.28 20.66 5.55
N HIS A 233 -4.25 21.11 6.80
CA HIS A 233 -3.43 22.28 7.20
C HIS A 233 -1.96 21.93 7.47
N SER A 234 -1.56 20.66 7.29
CA SER A 234 -0.17 20.22 7.54
C SER A 234 0.78 20.52 6.38
N PHE A 235 0.28 21.05 5.26
CA PHE A 235 1.06 21.28 4.04
C PHE A 235 0.49 22.46 3.24
N ASP A 236 1.37 23.16 2.52
CA ASP A 236 0.99 24.35 1.72
C ASP A 236 0.58 24.00 0.28
N ALA A 237 1.13 22.91 -0.28
CA ALA A 237 0.80 22.48 -1.63
C ALA A 237 -0.62 21.90 -1.69
N ALA A 238 -1.30 22.03 -2.85
CA ALA A 238 -2.67 21.52 -3.00
C ALA A 238 -2.76 19.98 -3.06
N VAL A 239 -1.78 19.32 -3.70
CA VAL A 239 -1.75 17.86 -3.89
C VAL A 239 -0.35 17.31 -3.60
N PRO A 240 0.19 17.52 -2.38
CA PRO A 240 1.52 17.04 -2.03
C PRO A 240 1.53 15.52 -1.99
N ARG A 241 2.70 14.95 -2.25
CA ARG A 241 2.95 13.55 -1.96
C ARG A 241 3.40 13.42 -0.51
N ILE A 242 2.61 12.74 0.30
CA ILE A 242 2.83 12.57 1.74
C ILE A 242 3.49 11.21 1.98
N SER A 243 4.32 11.10 3.02
CA SER A 243 4.92 9.82 3.38
C SER A 243 3.85 8.83 3.87
N SER A 244 4.05 7.55 3.55
CA SER A 244 3.16 6.46 3.95
C SER A 244 3.02 6.40 5.47
N ILE A 245 4.08 6.69 6.24
CA ILE A 245 4.00 6.72 7.71
C ILE A 245 2.93 7.71 8.19
N ILE A 246 2.89 8.91 7.63
CA ILE A 246 1.94 9.94 8.02
C ILE A 246 0.54 9.56 7.55
N THR A 247 0.35 9.14 6.30
CA THR A 247 -0.97 8.76 5.81
C THR A 247 -1.56 7.56 6.56
N HIS A 248 -0.73 6.58 6.90
CA HIS A 248 -1.12 5.39 7.67
C HIS A 248 -1.43 5.71 9.13
N PHE A 249 -0.82 6.75 9.70
CA PHE A 249 -1.19 7.28 11.01
C PHE A 249 -2.62 7.82 10.94
N PHE A 250 -2.91 8.76 10.03
CA PHE A 250 -4.25 9.33 9.89
C PHE A 250 -5.33 8.28 9.58
N ALA A 251 -5.01 7.31 8.73
CA ALA A 251 -5.88 6.17 8.42
C ALA A 251 -6.21 5.29 9.65
N ARG A 252 -5.25 5.08 10.56
CA ARG A 252 -5.50 4.36 11.82
C ARG A 252 -6.30 5.20 12.80
N VAL A 253 -5.97 6.48 12.90
CA VAL A 253 -6.64 7.42 13.82
C VAL A 253 -8.11 7.60 13.44
N SER A 254 -8.45 7.67 12.15
CA SER A 254 -9.85 7.77 11.71
C SER A 254 -10.69 6.59 12.21
N LYS A 255 -10.10 5.39 12.23
CA LYS A 255 -10.74 4.19 12.76
C LYS A 255 -10.75 4.17 14.29
N LEU A 256 -9.65 4.60 14.92
CA LEU A 256 -9.51 4.70 16.37
C LEU A 256 -10.53 5.67 16.98
N MET A 257 -10.87 6.76 16.28
CA MET A 257 -11.89 7.72 16.72
C MET A 257 -13.26 7.09 16.94
N LEU A 258 -13.59 6.01 16.23
CA LEU A 258 -14.83 5.26 16.40
C LEU A 258 -14.76 4.21 17.54
N ASN A 259 -13.60 4.01 18.15
CA ASN A 259 -13.37 3.03 19.20
C ASN A 259 -12.68 3.64 20.42
N PRO A 260 -13.44 4.39 21.26
CA PRO A 260 -12.90 5.01 22.47
C PRO A 260 -12.44 3.99 23.54
N SER A 261 -12.86 2.73 23.43
CA SER A 261 -12.46 1.65 24.35
C SER A 261 -11.04 1.12 24.10
N SER A 262 -10.35 1.59 23.07
CA SER A 262 -8.97 1.17 22.79
C SER A 262 -7.98 1.78 23.79
N ASP A 263 -7.07 0.96 24.29
CA ASP A 263 -6.01 1.35 25.25
C ASP A 263 -5.14 2.53 24.78
N VAL A 264 -4.95 2.65 23.47
CA VAL A 264 -4.11 3.67 22.84
C VAL A 264 -4.87 4.99 22.58
N TYR A 265 -6.21 4.95 22.65
CA TYR A 265 -7.08 6.10 22.38
C TYR A 265 -6.71 7.35 23.18
N PRO A 266 -6.52 7.28 24.53
CA PRO A 266 -6.26 8.48 25.32
C PRO A 266 -4.95 9.19 24.91
N GLN A 267 -3.90 8.42 24.60
CA GLN A 267 -2.61 9.00 24.22
C GLN A 267 -2.65 9.70 22.86
N ILE A 268 -3.31 9.09 21.88
CA ILE A 268 -3.46 9.68 20.54
C ILE A 268 -4.35 10.92 20.59
N MET A 269 -5.49 10.86 21.28
CA MET A 269 -6.38 12.01 21.39
C MET A 269 -5.70 13.17 22.12
N ALA A 270 -4.98 12.89 23.22
CA ALA A 270 -4.20 13.90 23.92
C ALA A 270 -3.15 14.55 23.01
N PHE A 271 -2.45 13.76 22.19
CA PHE A 271 -1.49 14.29 21.23
C PHE A 271 -2.12 15.22 20.20
N LEU A 272 -3.23 14.81 19.60
CA LEU A 272 -3.93 15.63 18.61
C LEU A 272 -4.37 16.96 19.23
N CYS A 273 -4.96 16.93 20.44
CA CYS A 273 -5.39 18.15 21.14
C CYS A 273 -4.25 19.09 21.54
N MET A 274 -3.03 18.58 21.77
CA MET A 274 -1.90 19.39 22.25
C MET A 274 -1.22 20.24 21.17
N LYS A 275 -1.30 19.85 19.89
CA LYS A 275 -0.55 20.51 18.82
C LYS A 275 -1.49 21.13 17.78
N PRO A 276 -1.49 22.48 17.61
CA PRO A 276 -2.33 23.13 16.60
C PRO A 276 -1.85 22.85 15.17
N ILE A 277 -0.57 22.52 15.01
CA ILE A 277 0.08 22.20 13.73
C ILE A 277 0.67 20.80 13.85
N PHE A 278 0.37 19.96 12.86
CA PHE A 278 0.85 18.59 12.82
C PHE A 278 2.17 18.52 12.04
N ASP A 279 3.17 17.90 12.67
CA ASP A 279 4.50 17.74 12.10
C ASP A 279 4.56 16.49 11.21
N ILE A 280 4.62 16.71 9.89
CA ILE A 280 4.68 15.64 8.88
C ILE A 280 6.10 15.10 8.65
N GLN A 281 7.12 15.75 9.21
CA GLN A 281 8.52 15.35 9.00
C GLN A 281 8.95 14.25 9.96
N ASN A 282 8.16 13.99 11.01
CA ASN A 282 8.52 13.05 12.05
C ASN A 282 7.39 12.04 12.29
N VAL A 283 7.77 10.84 12.72
CA VAL A 283 6.79 9.83 13.15
C VAL A 283 5.97 10.38 14.33
N PRO A 284 4.62 10.44 14.23
CA PRO A 284 3.79 11.02 15.28
C PRO A 284 3.92 10.27 16.61
N GLU A 285 4.15 11.03 17.69
CA GLU A 285 4.32 10.52 19.07
C GLU A 285 5.29 9.35 19.25
N PHE A 286 6.30 9.23 18.38
CA PHE A 286 7.18 8.08 18.36
C PHE A 286 7.84 7.75 19.70
N TYR A 287 8.46 8.74 20.34
CA TYR A 287 9.13 8.54 21.64
C TYR A 287 8.15 8.18 22.75
N LYS A 288 7.02 8.88 22.81
CA LYS A 288 6.03 8.72 23.87
C LYS A 288 5.41 7.33 23.82
N LEU A 289 5.10 6.83 22.62
CA LEU A 289 4.51 5.51 22.43
C LEU A 289 5.57 4.39 22.55
N LEU A 290 6.77 4.56 21.98
CA LEU A 290 7.81 3.53 22.05
C LEU A 290 8.29 3.28 23.49
N PHE A 291 8.53 4.36 24.23
CA PHE A 291 8.98 4.35 25.62
C PHE A 291 7.84 4.68 26.58
N SER A 292 6.63 4.20 26.27
CA SER A 292 5.46 4.46 27.09
C SER A 292 5.72 4.11 28.56
N SER A 293 5.34 5.06 29.41
CA SER A 293 5.35 4.92 30.87
C SER A 293 3.95 4.64 31.43
N SER A 294 3.00 4.28 30.57
CA SER A 294 1.64 3.92 30.98
C SER A 294 1.67 2.64 31.83
N PRO A 295 1.15 2.64 33.07
CA PRO A 295 1.25 1.47 33.95
C PRO A 295 0.59 0.21 33.39
N GLU A 296 -0.53 0.38 32.69
CA GLU A 296 -1.37 -0.73 32.22
C GLU A 296 -1.27 -0.95 30.70
N HIS A 297 -1.00 0.10 29.92
CA HIS A 297 -1.13 0.07 28.45
C HIS A 297 0.19 0.25 27.69
N HIS A 298 1.34 0.21 28.38
CA HIS A 298 2.64 0.49 27.76
C HIS A 298 2.98 -0.46 26.60
N THR A 299 2.45 -1.68 26.61
CA THR A 299 2.75 -2.70 25.59
C THR A 299 1.95 -2.41 24.33
N GLU A 300 0.67 -2.12 24.48
CA GLU A 300 -0.29 -1.83 23.42
C GLU A 300 0.09 -0.54 22.70
N GLU A 301 0.45 0.51 23.45
CA GLU A 301 0.92 1.79 22.89
C GLU A 301 2.20 1.60 22.04
N ARG A 302 3.13 0.77 22.52
CA ARG A 302 4.37 0.45 21.81
C ARG A 302 4.13 -0.37 20.57
N GLU A 303 3.33 -1.43 20.69
CA GLU A 303 2.97 -2.27 19.56
C GLU A 303 2.26 -1.45 18.48
N TRP A 304 1.43 -0.49 18.87
CA TRP A 304 0.72 0.38 17.94
C TRP A 304 1.68 1.18 17.06
N VAL A 305 2.67 1.86 17.67
CA VAL A 305 3.64 2.67 16.91
C VAL A 305 4.60 1.80 16.09
N LEU A 306 5.03 0.65 16.62
CA LEU A 306 5.87 -0.29 15.88
C LEU A 306 5.11 -0.93 14.71
N THR A 307 3.82 -1.20 14.88
CA THR A 307 2.95 -1.70 13.80
C THR A 307 2.81 -0.65 12.70
N LEU A 308 2.54 0.60 13.07
CA LEU A 308 2.50 1.73 12.13
C LEU A 308 3.78 1.79 11.29
N ILE A 309 4.95 1.83 11.95
CA ILE A 309 6.24 1.93 11.25
C ILE A 309 6.48 0.69 10.37
N SER A 310 6.21 -0.51 10.88
CA SER A 310 6.49 -1.75 10.13
C SER A 310 5.63 -1.90 8.89
N GLU A 311 4.37 -1.44 8.93
CA GLU A 311 3.46 -1.53 7.79
C GLU A 311 3.67 -0.39 6.79
N ALA A 312 4.06 0.80 7.27
CA ALA A 312 4.20 2.01 6.48
C ALA A 312 5.64 2.33 6.02
N MET A 313 6.63 1.48 6.33
CA MET A 313 7.98 1.56 5.75
C MET A 313 7.94 0.99 4.31
N LEU A 314 7.55 1.80 3.33
CA LEU A 314 7.33 1.35 1.94
C LEU A 314 8.37 1.93 0.98
N GLU A 315 8.73 3.20 1.15
CA GLU A 315 9.57 3.95 0.24
C GLU A 315 10.64 4.77 0.98
N PRO A 316 11.68 5.27 0.28
CA PRO A 316 12.77 6.00 0.93
C PRO A 316 12.35 7.26 1.70
N ILE A 317 11.22 7.88 1.33
CA ILE A 317 10.65 9.02 2.06
C ILE A 317 10.17 8.61 3.46
N ASP A 318 9.67 7.39 3.63
CA ASP A 318 9.23 6.85 4.92
C ASP A 318 10.43 6.61 5.84
N TYR A 319 11.53 6.11 5.26
CA TYR A 319 12.79 5.96 5.96
C TYR A 319 13.32 7.31 6.48
N GLN A 320 13.24 8.38 5.67
CA GLN A 320 13.67 9.72 6.08
C GLN A 320 12.86 10.25 7.26
N VAL A 321 11.53 10.09 7.24
CA VAL A 321 10.64 10.49 8.33
C VAL A 321 10.98 9.77 9.63
N LEU A 322 11.30 8.47 9.55
CA LEU A 322 11.79 7.71 10.72
C LEU A 322 13.17 8.19 11.17
N GLN A 323 14.07 8.49 10.23
CA GLN A 323 15.46 8.81 10.53
C GLN A 323 15.67 10.24 11.03
N ASN A 324 14.74 11.17 10.78
CA ASN A 324 14.79 12.54 11.27
C ASN A 324 14.94 12.64 12.80
N ARG A 325 14.45 11.63 13.54
CA ARG A 325 14.64 11.50 14.99
C ARG A 325 15.49 10.30 15.40
N ALA A 326 16.43 9.90 14.54
CA ALA A 326 17.28 8.71 14.73
C ALA A 326 16.49 7.43 15.00
N GLY A 327 15.33 7.27 14.36
CA GLY A 327 14.39 6.19 14.63
C GLY A 327 15.02 4.80 14.49
N ILE A 328 15.84 4.57 13.46
CA ILE A 328 16.54 3.28 13.30
C ILE A 328 17.44 2.99 14.49
N LYS A 329 18.28 3.94 14.91
CA LYS A 329 19.18 3.74 16.07
C LYS A 329 18.40 3.37 17.32
N LEU A 330 17.26 4.01 17.54
CA LEU A 330 16.38 3.74 18.69
C LEU A 330 15.75 2.35 18.59
N LEU A 331 15.32 1.92 17.40
CA LEU A 331 14.82 0.55 17.20
C LEU A 331 15.94 -0.48 17.45
N LEU A 332 17.14 -0.25 16.93
CA LEU A 332 18.29 -1.15 17.12
C LEU A 332 18.74 -1.23 18.58
N SER A 333 18.75 -0.11 19.32
CA SER A 333 19.10 -0.09 20.74
C SER A 333 18.02 -0.72 21.61
N SER A 334 16.75 -0.49 21.27
CA SER A 334 15.60 -1.04 22.02
C SER A 334 15.45 -2.55 21.83
N PHE A 335 15.85 -3.08 20.66
CA PHE A 335 15.71 -4.51 20.33
C PHE A 335 16.37 -5.44 21.37
N ALA A 336 17.54 -5.05 21.89
CA ALA A 336 18.27 -5.85 22.88
C ALA A 336 17.76 -5.67 24.32
N SER A 337 16.85 -4.72 24.54
CA SER A 337 16.40 -4.35 25.88
C SER A 337 15.49 -5.41 26.50
N VAL A 338 15.46 -5.43 27.84
CA VAL A 338 14.68 -6.41 28.60
C VAL A 338 13.18 -6.15 28.52
N TRP A 339 12.80 -4.87 28.47
CA TRP A 339 11.41 -4.39 28.47
C TRP A 339 10.67 -4.59 27.15
N LEU A 340 11.36 -4.98 26.08
CA LEU A 340 10.75 -5.20 24.77
C LEU A 340 10.30 -6.65 24.64
N ASP A 341 9.03 -6.87 24.36
CA ASP A 341 8.42 -8.18 24.17
C ASP A 341 8.73 -8.77 22.77
N ARG A 342 8.32 -10.02 22.56
CA ARG A 342 8.61 -10.74 21.31
C ARG A 342 7.87 -10.17 20.11
N LYS A 343 6.63 -9.72 20.29
CA LYS A 343 5.81 -9.18 19.20
C LYS A 343 6.34 -7.82 18.76
N SER A 344 6.72 -6.95 19.70
CA SER A 344 7.44 -5.71 19.39
C SER A 344 8.76 -5.96 18.65
N ARG A 345 9.56 -6.95 19.08
CA ARG A 345 10.80 -7.32 18.35
C ARG A 345 10.51 -7.81 16.92
N ALA A 346 9.45 -8.60 16.72
CA ALA A 346 9.04 -9.03 15.39
C ALA A 346 8.65 -7.86 14.48
N LEU A 347 7.99 -6.83 15.03
CA LEU A 347 7.66 -5.60 14.30
C LEU A 347 8.92 -4.82 13.90
N ILE A 348 9.91 -4.70 14.81
CA ILE A 348 11.21 -4.08 14.48
C ILE A 348 11.89 -4.84 13.35
N LEU A 349 11.94 -6.17 13.43
CA LEU A 349 12.54 -7.01 12.39
C LEU A 349 11.83 -6.83 11.03
N ARG A 350 10.49 -6.74 11.03
CA ARG A 350 9.70 -6.45 9.82
C ARG A 350 10.02 -5.06 9.25
N THR A 351 10.16 -4.04 10.09
CA THR A 351 10.60 -2.70 9.67
C THR A 351 11.97 -2.77 9.01
N LEU A 352 12.94 -3.45 9.62
CA LEU A 352 14.28 -3.61 9.06
C LEU A 352 14.25 -4.38 7.73
N GLN A 353 13.45 -5.44 7.64
CA GLN A 353 13.28 -6.20 6.40
C GLN A 353 12.74 -5.33 5.27
N ASN A 354 11.70 -4.53 5.52
CA ASN A 354 11.16 -3.61 4.53
C ASN A 354 12.19 -2.54 4.14
N ALA A 355 12.94 -2.01 5.12
CA ALA A 355 13.96 -1.00 4.87
C ALA A 355 15.10 -1.54 3.98
N VAL A 356 15.58 -2.75 4.23
CA VAL A 356 16.67 -3.35 3.42
C VAL A 356 16.24 -3.79 2.03
N GLN A 357 14.95 -3.90 1.72
CA GLN A 357 14.49 -4.15 0.35
C GLN A 357 14.74 -2.95 -0.57
N MET A 358 14.75 -1.74 -0.02
CA MET A 358 15.02 -0.51 -0.77
C MET A 358 16.53 -0.31 -0.98
N PRO A 359 17.04 -0.24 -2.22
CA PRO A 359 18.50 -0.22 -2.45
C PRO A 359 19.24 0.97 -1.84
N SER A 360 18.65 2.17 -1.89
CA SER A 360 19.26 3.39 -1.32
C SER A 360 19.30 3.35 0.21
N VAL A 361 18.23 2.87 0.83
CA VAL A 361 18.10 2.73 2.29
C VAL A 361 19.02 1.62 2.80
N ALA A 362 19.09 0.49 2.09
CA ALA A 362 20.02 -0.60 2.42
C ALA A 362 21.48 -0.12 2.46
N HIS A 363 21.87 0.74 1.51
CA HIS A 363 23.21 1.33 1.50
C HIS A 363 23.47 2.23 2.72
N ASP A 364 22.51 3.09 3.07
CA ASP A 364 22.60 3.95 4.26
C ASP A 364 22.67 3.11 5.55
N LEU A 365 21.82 2.09 5.66
CA LEU A 365 21.82 1.14 6.79
C LEU A 365 23.13 0.37 6.91
N PHE A 366 23.76 0.02 5.79
CA PHE A 366 25.04 -0.67 5.79
C PHE A 366 26.17 0.28 6.24
N THR A 367 26.26 1.46 5.63
CA THR A 367 27.42 2.35 5.74
C THR A 367 27.36 3.29 6.94
N ARG A 368 26.21 3.93 7.19
CA ARG A 368 26.04 4.93 8.25
C ARG A 368 25.53 4.33 9.55
N GLU A 369 24.57 3.42 9.49
CA GLU A 369 23.96 2.83 10.68
C GLU A 369 24.68 1.54 11.16
N GLY A 370 25.57 0.97 10.34
CA GLY A 370 26.34 -0.22 10.72
C GLY A 370 25.48 -1.46 10.97
N LEU A 371 24.35 -1.60 10.28
CA LEU A 371 23.37 -2.66 10.51
C LEU A 371 23.98 -4.07 10.46
N HIS A 372 24.93 -4.30 9.55
CA HIS A 372 25.64 -5.58 9.41
C HIS A 372 26.43 -5.96 10.68
N ILE A 373 27.05 -4.98 11.34
CA ILE A 373 27.80 -5.16 12.60
C ILE A 373 26.82 -5.46 13.73
N TRP A 374 25.76 -4.66 13.82
CA TRP A 374 24.71 -4.85 14.83
C TRP A 374 24.05 -6.24 14.72
N ILE A 375 23.66 -6.68 13.52
CA ILE A 375 23.09 -8.02 13.32
C ILE A 375 24.06 -9.10 13.81
N THR A 376 25.35 -8.96 13.48
CA THR A 376 26.38 -9.92 13.88
C THR A 376 26.55 -10.01 15.40
N SER A 377 26.44 -8.89 16.11
CA SER A 377 26.47 -8.86 17.58
C SER A 377 25.23 -9.50 18.19
N ILE A 378 24.05 -9.16 17.69
CA ILE A 378 22.76 -9.63 18.22
C ILE A 378 22.55 -11.12 17.99
N ILE A 379 22.86 -11.64 16.79
CA ILE A 379 22.59 -13.04 16.43
C ILE A 379 23.38 -14.05 17.30
N GLN A 380 24.53 -13.62 17.85
CA GLN A 380 25.38 -14.43 18.73
C GLN A 380 24.82 -14.54 20.15
N SER A 381 23.98 -13.60 20.57
CA SER A 381 23.41 -13.61 21.92
C SER A 381 22.50 -14.82 22.14
N ALA A 382 22.63 -15.45 23.30
CA ALA A 382 21.78 -16.57 23.72
C ALA A 382 20.35 -16.12 24.06
N ARG A 383 20.12 -14.81 24.27
CA ARG A 383 18.82 -14.23 24.63
C ARG A 383 17.76 -14.40 23.54
N PHE A 384 18.16 -14.43 22.27
CA PHE A 384 17.24 -14.46 21.14
C PHE A 384 16.95 -15.89 20.70
N ASN A 385 15.70 -16.14 20.34
CA ASN A 385 15.27 -17.46 19.89
C ASN A 385 15.71 -17.73 18.43
N ARG A 386 15.52 -18.97 17.98
CA ARG A 386 15.92 -19.42 16.63
C ARG A 386 15.24 -18.63 15.52
N TRP A 387 13.95 -18.34 15.69
CA TRP A 387 13.18 -17.58 14.72
C TRP A 387 13.73 -16.17 14.53
N GLU A 388 14.05 -15.47 15.62
CA GLU A 388 14.67 -14.14 15.58
C GLU A 388 16.04 -14.19 14.90
N LYS A 389 16.86 -15.22 15.19
CA LYS A 389 18.17 -15.41 14.55
C LYS A 389 18.06 -15.67 13.05
N ASN A 390 17.12 -16.54 12.63
CA ASN A 390 16.85 -16.81 11.23
C ASN A 390 16.32 -15.57 10.50
N PHE A 391 15.44 -14.81 11.14
CA PHE A 391 14.91 -13.58 10.54
C PHE A 391 16.02 -12.52 10.38
N LEU A 392 16.86 -12.32 11.40
CA LEU A 392 18.03 -11.44 11.32
C LEU A 392 18.98 -11.84 10.18
N ALA A 393 19.19 -13.14 9.97
CA ALA A 393 19.97 -13.63 8.84
C ALA A 393 19.33 -13.32 7.48
N GLN A 394 17.99 -13.37 7.36
CA GLN A 394 17.28 -12.98 6.14
C GLN A 394 17.41 -11.48 5.84
N VAL A 395 17.31 -10.64 6.88
CA VAL A 395 17.58 -9.20 6.77
C VAL A 395 19.01 -8.97 6.30
N PHE A 396 19.98 -9.67 6.90
CA PHE A 396 21.39 -9.59 6.52
C PHE A 396 21.65 -10.02 5.06
N CYS A 397 21.02 -11.11 4.60
CA CYS A 397 21.13 -11.54 3.20
C CYS A 397 20.66 -10.45 2.24
N SER A 398 19.49 -9.87 2.52
CA SER A 398 18.90 -8.81 1.69
C SER A 398 19.77 -7.54 1.69
N LEU A 399 20.32 -7.18 2.85
CA LEU A 399 21.27 -6.08 3.02
C LEU A 399 22.53 -6.30 2.17
N LEU A 400 23.15 -7.49 2.25
CA LEU A 400 24.35 -7.83 1.47
C LEU A 400 24.09 -7.82 -0.04
N GLU A 401 22.95 -8.36 -0.47
CA GLU A 401 22.59 -8.42 -1.88
C GLU A 401 22.43 -7.01 -2.48
N ASN A 402 21.80 -6.09 -1.74
CA ASN A 402 21.61 -4.71 -2.17
C ASN A 402 22.90 -3.88 -2.08
N GLU A 403 23.69 -4.01 -1.01
CA GLU A 403 24.97 -3.31 -0.90
C GLU A 403 25.93 -3.72 -2.02
N ARG A 404 25.99 -5.02 -2.34
CA ARG A 404 26.80 -5.52 -3.45
C ARG A 404 26.36 -4.96 -4.81
N LYS A 405 25.06 -4.75 -5.04
CA LYS A 405 24.55 -4.10 -6.25
C LYS A 405 24.95 -2.63 -6.29
N TYR A 406 24.81 -1.93 -5.17
CA TYR A 406 25.14 -0.51 -5.04
C TYR A 406 26.62 -0.24 -5.35
N GLN A 407 27.53 -1.01 -4.76
CA GLN A 407 28.98 -0.84 -4.95
C GLN A 407 29.48 -1.12 -6.37
N ARG A 408 28.72 -1.85 -7.21
CA ARG A 408 29.06 -2.02 -8.64
C ARG A 408 28.83 -0.75 -9.45
N GLY A 409 27.96 0.14 -8.98
CA GLY A 409 27.58 1.38 -9.63
C GLY A 409 28.58 2.51 -9.41
N GLU A 410 29.12 2.65 -8.19
CA GLU A 410 29.95 3.81 -7.81
C GLU A 410 31.34 3.82 -8.46
N LYS A 411 31.78 5.00 -8.91
CA LYS A 411 33.14 5.30 -9.37
C LYS A 411 33.88 6.08 -8.26
N GLY A 412 35.18 5.81 -8.07
CA GLY A 412 36.06 6.66 -7.24
C GLY A 412 36.15 6.35 -5.74
N LYS A 413 35.36 5.40 -5.20
CA LYS A 413 35.38 5.03 -3.75
C LYS A 413 35.98 3.65 -3.49
N GLU A 414 37.14 3.34 -4.07
CA GLU A 414 37.73 2.00 -3.98
C GLU A 414 38.07 1.55 -2.55
N GLN A 415 38.56 2.47 -1.72
CA GLN A 415 38.94 2.15 -0.34
C GLN A 415 37.72 1.85 0.53
N ALA A 416 36.63 2.62 0.39
CA ALA A 416 35.38 2.36 1.08
C ALA A 416 34.76 1.02 0.66
N CYS A 417 34.80 0.69 -0.64
CA CYS A 417 34.36 -0.61 -1.15
C CYS A 417 35.17 -1.79 -0.59
N LYS A 418 36.50 -1.63 -0.46
CA LYS A 418 37.36 -2.64 0.18
C LYS A 418 37.00 -2.84 1.65
N ALA A 419 36.84 -1.76 2.41
CA ALA A 419 36.47 -1.81 3.82
C ALA A 419 35.10 -2.49 4.02
N ALA A 420 34.10 -2.08 3.23
CA ALA A 420 32.76 -2.67 3.26
C ALA A 420 32.78 -4.17 2.89
N THR A 421 33.55 -4.56 1.86
CA THR A 421 33.70 -5.98 1.48
C THR A 421 34.36 -6.78 2.60
N ALA A 422 35.37 -6.23 3.27
CA ALA A 422 36.05 -6.88 4.38
C ALA A 422 35.10 -7.05 5.58
N ALA A 423 34.37 -6.00 5.97
CA ALA A 423 33.37 -6.03 7.03
C ALA A 423 32.27 -7.06 6.72
N ALA A 424 31.72 -7.05 5.50
CA ALA A 424 30.74 -8.02 5.04
C ALA A 424 31.24 -9.47 5.18
N ARG A 425 32.50 -9.75 4.80
CA ARG A 425 33.10 -11.09 4.94
C ARG A 425 33.24 -11.52 6.39
N ILE A 426 33.68 -10.63 7.28
CA ILE A 426 33.84 -10.92 8.71
C ILE A 426 32.48 -11.22 9.34
N CYS A 427 31.50 -10.33 9.14
CA CYS A 427 30.12 -10.50 9.63
C CYS A 427 29.51 -11.80 9.12
N SER A 428 29.66 -12.08 7.82
CA SER A 428 29.12 -13.30 7.21
C SER A 428 29.69 -14.56 7.81
N LYS A 429 31.00 -14.64 8.04
CA LYS A 429 31.62 -15.82 8.71
C LYS A 429 30.98 -16.06 10.08
N LYS A 430 30.82 -15.00 10.88
CA LYS A 430 30.22 -15.11 12.21
C LYS A 430 28.73 -15.51 12.15
N ILE A 431 27.95 -14.92 11.25
CA ILE A 431 26.53 -15.28 11.07
C ILE A 431 26.40 -16.74 10.62
N MET A 432 27.22 -17.19 9.66
CA MET A 432 27.21 -18.58 9.18
C MET A 432 27.52 -19.59 10.30
N THR A 433 28.41 -19.28 11.25
CA THR A 433 28.67 -20.20 12.39
C THR A 433 27.45 -20.41 13.28
N VAL A 434 26.65 -19.36 13.50
CA VAL A 434 25.40 -19.46 14.27
C VAL A 434 24.35 -20.24 13.48
N LEU A 435 24.21 -19.97 12.19
CA LEU A 435 23.26 -20.67 11.32
C LEU A 435 23.62 -22.15 11.15
N ASP A 436 24.90 -22.51 11.06
CA ASP A 436 25.36 -23.90 10.98
C ASP A 436 24.92 -24.69 12.23
N THR A 437 25.04 -24.07 13.41
CA THR A 437 24.54 -24.65 14.67
C THR A 437 23.03 -24.88 14.63
N ILE A 438 22.25 -23.92 14.11
CA ILE A 438 20.80 -24.06 13.95
C ILE A 438 20.44 -25.14 12.91
N SER A 439 21.24 -25.25 11.84
CA SER A 439 20.99 -26.19 10.74
C SER A 439 21.25 -27.65 11.10
N LYS A 440 22.06 -27.91 12.13
CA LYS A 440 22.40 -29.25 12.60
C LYS A 440 21.42 -29.83 13.61
N ASP A 441 20.45 -29.04 14.07
CA ASP A 441 19.47 -29.50 15.04
C ASP A 441 18.25 -30.15 14.34
N PRO A 442 18.03 -31.46 14.53
CA PRO A 442 16.96 -32.20 13.85
C PRO A 442 15.55 -31.89 14.38
N GLN A 443 15.39 -31.23 15.54
CA GLN A 443 14.07 -31.01 16.16
C GLN A 443 13.23 -29.94 15.46
N PHE A 444 13.85 -29.04 14.66
CA PHE A 444 13.17 -27.89 14.06
C PHE A 444 13.40 -27.77 12.56
N THR A 445 12.81 -28.70 11.79
CA THR A 445 12.99 -28.83 10.33
C THR A 445 12.71 -27.54 9.54
N GLY A 446 11.70 -26.75 9.94
CA GLY A 446 11.38 -25.48 9.27
C GLY A 446 12.44 -24.38 9.48
N GLU A 447 13.00 -24.30 10.68
CA GLU A 447 14.08 -23.35 11.02
C GLU A 447 15.41 -23.79 10.41
N GLN A 448 15.65 -25.10 10.30
CA GLN A 448 16.80 -25.68 9.60
C GLN A 448 16.82 -25.29 8.12
N LYS A 449 15.71 -25.46 7.40
CA LYS A 449 15.60 -25.09 5.98
C LYS A 449 15.89 -23.60 5.75
N LYS A 450 15.37 -22.73 6.62
CA LYS A 450 15.62 -21.27 6.57
C LYS A 450 17.08 -20.92 6.83
N ALA A 451 17.73 -21.62 7.76
CA ALA A 451 19.14 -21.41 8.08
C ALA A 451 20.02 -21.81 6.88
N LEU A 452 19.80 -22.99 6.30
CA LEU A 452 20.53 -23.47 5.12
C LEU A 452 20.35 -22.53 3.92
N ALA A 453 19.13 -22.10 3.63
CA ALA A 453 18.85 -21.14 2.55
C ALA A 453 19.58 -19.80 2.77
N SER A 454 19.68 -19.34 4.02
CA SER A 454 20.40 -18.11 4.36
C SER A 454 21.92 -18.28 4.20
N ILE A 455 22.48 -19.44 4.59
CA ILE A 455 23.90 -19.78 4.36
C ILE A 455 24.22 -19.73 2.87
N GLU A 456 23.43 -20.41 2.03
CA GLU A 456 23.65 -20.44 0.58
C GLU A 456 23.59 -19.03 -0.04
N ARG A 457 22.63 -18.20 0.38
CA ARG A 457 22.52 -16.81 -0.08
C ARG A 457 23.73 -15.95 0.32
N ILE A 458 24.25 -16.13 1.53
CA ILE A 458 25.45 -15.45 2.02
C ILE A 458 26.67 -15.87 1.20
N GLU A 459 26.89 -17.17 1.02
CA GLU A 459 28.02 -17.71 0.24
C GLU A 459 27.98 -17.21 -1.22
N LYS A 460 26.80 -17.26 -1.86
CA LYS A 460 26.57 -16.76 -3.22
C LYS A 460 26.85 -15.25 -3.32
N SER A 461 26.55 -14.48 -2.28
CA SER A 461 26.75 -13.04 -2.25
C SER A 461 28.23 -12.67 -2.07
N ILE A 462 28.98 -13.43 -1.28
CA ILE A 462 30.42 -13.20 -1.03
C ILE A 462 31.31 -13.77 -2.14
N GLY A 463 30.97 -14.96 -2.65
CA GLY A 463 31.78 -15.68 -3.64
C GLY A 463 31.81 -15.01 -5.01
N LYS A 464 30.81 -14.19 -5.34
CA LYS A 464 30.79 -13.40 -6.57
C LYS A 464 31.64 -12.14 -6.42
N LYS A 465 32.40 -11.76 -7.45
CA LYS A 465 33.17 -10.49 -7.45
C LYS A 465 32.25 -9.29 -7.12
N TRP A 466 32.58 -8.60 -6.03
CA TRP A 466 32.02 -7.30 -5.61
C TRP A 466 32.52 -6.16 -6.50
N LYS A 467 33.64 -6.38 -7.22
CA LYS A 467 34.19 -5.46 -8.22
C LYS A 467 33.37 -5.45 -9.51
N LYS A 468 33.37 -4.31 -10.20
CA LYS A 468 32.81 -4.12 -11.54
C LYS A 468 33.32 -5.19 -12.51
N LYS A 469 32.47 -5.69 -13.42
CA LYS A 469 32.99 -6.36 -14.63
C LYS A 469 33.80 -5.30 -15.36
N LYS A 470 35.11 -5.49 -15.55
CA LYS A 470 35.84 -4.71 -16.55
C LYS A 470 35.06 -4.89 -17.85
N LYS A 471 34.45 -3.83 -18.38
CA LYS A 471 34.09 -3.84 -19.80
C LYS A 471 35.43 -4.09 -20.48
N PHE A 472 35.58 -5.22 -21.16
CA PHE A 472 36.67 -5.35 -22.11
C PHE A 472 36.46 -4.20 -23.10
N ASN A 473 37.43 -3.30 -23.16
CA ASN A 473 37.51 -2.37 -24.27
C ASN A 473 37.53 -3.25 -25.52
N THR A 474 36.47 -3.20 -26.32
CA THR A 474 36.60 -3.49 -27.74
C THR A 474 37.60 -2.47 -28.27
N PRO A 475 38.75 -2.90 -28.84
CA PRO A 475 39.62 -1.99 -29.56
C PRO A 475 38.87 -1.45 -30.78
N GLU A 476 39.28 -0.25 -31.16
CA GLU A 476 38.69 0.74 -32.10
C GLU A 476 38.07 0.19 -33.38
#